data_AF-A0A1M6YVQ3-F1
#
_entry.id   AF-A0A1M6YVQ3-F1
#
_cell.length_a   1.000
_cell.length_b   1.000
_cell.length_c   1.000
_cell.angle_alpha   90.00
_cell.angle_beta   90.00
_cell.angle_gamma   90.00
#
_symmetry.space_group_name_H-M   'P 1'
#
loop_
_entity.id
_entity.type
_entity.pdbx_description
1 polymer ?
#
loop_
_entity_poly.entity_id
_entity_poly.type
_entity_poly.pdbx_seq_one_letter_code
_entity_poly.pdbx_strand_id
1 'polypeptide(L)'
;MYITQHLYARETGRVVETACARLKTVPHINGGRGVHHYHVAAALPTLRPREYDSIPALVLCATPPEDSLYVGGPEALPMARALIEWLPEEPRERFRAVQNSFVVALANSNVCAAPVVENIETLRVLIVLQPDILRWIFRCGDVPDMDRLAPAFAIVNNSSEALAA
;
A
#
# COMPACT_ATOMS: atom_id res chain seq x y z
N MET A 1 4.19 -1.07 4.49
CA MET A 1 4.57 0.09 5.34
C MET A 1 3.70 0.12 6.58
N TYR A 2 4.28 0.30 7.77
CA TYR A 2 3.57 0.20 9.05
C TYR A 2 3.67 1.46 9.90
N ILE A 3 2.59 1.76 10.62
CA ILE A 3 2.49 2.82 11.64
C ILE A 3 2.01 2.24 12.97
N THR A 4 2.19 2.99 14.05
CA THR A 4 1.62 2.67 15.36
C THR A 4 0.46 3.62 15.69
N GLN A 5 -0.36 3.26 16.69
CA GLN A 5 -1.42 4.13 17.21
C GLN A 5 -0.90 5.51 17.69
N HIS A 6 0.33 5.56 18.23
CA HIS A 6 0.96 6.81 18.68
C HIS A 6 1.37 7.69 17.50
N LEU A 7 1.95 7.10 16.43
CA LEU A 7 2.26 7.83 15.21
C LEU A 7 0.98 8.35 14.55
N TYR A 8 -0.05 7.50 14.44
CA TYR A 8 -1.34 7.91 13.91
C TYR A 8 -1.93 9.10 14.68
N ALA A 9 -1.97 9.01 16.00
CA ALA A 9 -2.48 10.06 16.88
C ALA A 9 -1.71 11.37 16.68
N ARG A 10 -0.38 11.30 16.67
CA ARG A 10 0.51 12.46 16.49
C ARG A 10 0.27 13.17 15.15
N GLU A 11 0.34 12.43 14.04
CA GLU A 11 0.23 13.05 12.71
C GLU A 11 -1.19 13.55 12.39
N THR A 12 -2.23 12.92 12.96
CA THR A 12 -3.62 13.36 12.78
C THR A 12 -4.07 14.46 13.75
N GLY A 13 -3.21 14.84 14.71
CA GLY A 13 -3.56 15.78 15.79
C GLY A 13 -4.67 15.26 16.71
N ARG A 14 -4.72 13.94 16.94
CA ARG A 14 -5.72 13.27 17.79
C ARG A 14 -5.08 12.66 19.02
N VAL A 15 -5.91 12.40 20.02
CA VAL A 15 -5.51 11.63 21.20
C VAL A 15 -5.41 10.15 20.87
N VAL A 16 -4.59 9.41 21.61
CA VAL A 16 -4.30 7.99 21.34
C VAL A 16 -5.56 7.14 21.44
N GLU A 17 -6.48 7.45 22.34
CA GLU A 17 -7.76 6.76 22.50
C GLU A 17 -8.60 6.82 21.22
N THR A 18 -8.58 7.96 20.52
CA THR A 18 -9.25 8.12 19.23
C THR A 18 -8.58 7.27 18.15
N ALA A 19 -7.23 7.24 18.13
CA ALA A 19 -6.49 6.37 17.23
C ALA A 19 -6.80 4.89 17.49
N CYS A 20 -6.81 4.45 18.74
CA CYS A 20 -7.18 3.09 19.14
C CYS A 20 -8.60 2.72 18.69
N ALA A 21 -9.56 3.61 18.91
CA ALA A 21 -10.95 3.38 18.50
C ALA A 21 -11.09 3.22 16.98
N ARG A 22 -10.37 4.02 16.19
CA ARG A 22 -10.40 3.97 14.72
C ARG A 22 -9.66 2.77 14.15
N LEU A 23 -8.52 2.42 14.75
CA LEU A 23 -7.68 1.30 14.31
C LEU A 23 -8.15 -0.05 14.87
N LYS A 24 -9.21 -0.08 15.67
CA LYS A 24 -9.72 -1.29 16.35
C LYS A 24 -10.00 -2.45 15.39
N THR A 25 -10.52 -2.16 14.19
CA THR A 25 -10.87 -3.15 13.17
C THR A 25 -9.79 -3.31 12.10
N VAL A 26 -8.68 -2.58 12.21
CA VAL A 26 -7.60 -2.62 11.21
C VAL A 26 -6.68 -3.80 11.53
N PRO A 27 -6.41 -4.69 10.56
CA PRO A 27 -5.43 -5.77 10.74
C PRO A 27 -4.07 -5.22 11.17
N HIS A 28 -3.43 -5.88 12.12
CA HIS A 28 -2.14 -5.48 12.67
C HIS A 28 -1.25 -6.68 12.94
N ILE A 29 0.05 -6.41 13.00
CA ILE A 29 1.05 -7.35 13.51
C ILE A 29 1.50 -6.91 14.90
N ASN A 30 1.81 -7.88 15.75
CA ASN A 30 2.32 -7.62 17.09
C ASN A 30 3.81 -7.30 17.02
N GLY A 31 4.17 -6.11 17.49
CA GLY A 31 5.55 -5.71 17.73
C GLY A 31 6.01 -6.02 19.15
N GLY A 32 7.23 -5.62 19.46
CA GLY A 32 7.78 -5.74 20.81
C GLY A 32 6.99 -4.93 21.84
N ARG A 33 6.93 -5.43 23.08
CA ARG A 33 6.32 -4.74 24.23
C ARG A 33 4.84 -4.37 24.06
N GLY A 34 4.08 -5.16 23.30
CA GLY A 34 2.64 -4.96 23.12
C GLY A 34 2.28 -3.82 22.16
N VAL A 35 3.23 -3.34 21.36
CA VAL A 35 2.96 -2.34 20.32
C VAL A 35 2.30 -3.01 19.12
N HIS A 36 1.18 -2.48 18.65
CA HIS A 36 0.55 -2.93 17.41
C HIS A 36 1.05 -2.11 16.22
N HIS A 37 1.40 -2.80 15.14
CA HIS A 37 1.82 -2.20 13.87
C HIS A 37 0.72 -2.41 12.83
N TYR A 38 0.16 -1.30 12.36
CA TYR A 38 -0.93 -1.26 11.40
C TYR A 38 -0.39 -0.93 10.02
N HIS A 39 -0.81 -1.64 8.99
CA HIS A 39 -0.41 -1.30 7.63
C HIS A 39 -1.01 0.06 7.25
N VAL A 40 -0.20 0.99 6.75
CA VAL A 40 -0.65 2.36 6.49
C VAL A 40 -1.80 2.40 5.48
N ALA A 41 -1.78 1.55 4.46
CA ALA A 41 -2.87 1.43 3.48
C ALA A 41 -4.22 1.07 4.11
N ALA A 42 -4.23 0.28 5.19
CA ALA A 42 -5.45 -0.10 5.90
C ALA A 42 -5.86 0.96 6.94
N ALA A 43 -4.90 1.74 7.44
CA ALA A 43 -5.16 2.81 8.39
C ALA A 43 -5.70 4.09 7.73
N LEU A 44 -5.26 4.42 6.51
CA LEU A 44 -5.68 5.63 5.81
C LEU A 44 -7.21 5.75 5.62
N PRO A 45 -7.95 4.68 5.23
CA PRO A 45 -9.41 4.73 5.13
C PRO A 45 -10.15 5.07 6.42
N THR A 46 -9.50 5.00 7.59
CA THR A 46 -10.10 5.38 8.88
C THR A 46 -10.13 6.89 9.12
N LEU A 47 -9.44 7.68 8.28
CA LEU A 47 -9.42 9.13 8.36
C LEU A 47 -10.75 9.73 7.92
N ARG A 48 -11.14 10.83 8.57
CA ARG A 48 -12.25 11.66 8.11
C ARG A 48 -11.75 12.65 7.05
N PRO A 49 -12.61 13.14 6.13
CA PRO A 49 -12.20 14.08 5.08
C PRO A 49 -11.41 15.30 5.58
N ARG A 50 -11.78 15.86 6.74
CA ARG A 50 -11.09 16.98 7.38
C ARG A 50 -9.66 16.68 7.87
N GLU A 51 -9.22 15.43 7.78
CA GLU A 51 -7.92 14.94 8.26
C GLU A 51 -7.03 14.53 7.08
N TYR A 52 -7.47 14.72 5.83
CA TYR A 52 -6.72 14.30 4.65
C TYR A 52 -5.39 15.05 4.49
N ASP A 53 -5.27 16.24 5.06
CA ASP A 53 -4.01 17.00 5.11
C ASP A 53 -2.91 16.28 5.93
N SER A 54 -3.28 15.32 6.80
CA SER A 54 -2.31 14.49 7.55
C SER A 54 -1.82 13.26 6.78
N ILE A 55 -2.43 12.93 5.64
CA ILE A 55 -2.05 11.74 4.85
C ILE A 55 -0.55 11.75 4.50
N PRO A 56 0.02 12.86 4.00
CA PRO A 56 1.45 12.90 3.69
C PRO A 56 2.33 12.54 4.89
N ALA A 57 2.05 13.13 6.05
CA ALA A 57 2.81 12.89 7.27
C ALA A 57 2.70 11.44 7.76
N LEU A 58 1.51 10.83 7.67
CA LEU A 58 1.30 9.41 7.99
C LEU A 58 2.06 8.47 7.05
N VAL A 59 2.07 8.77 5.75
CA VAL A 59 2.80 7.97 4.76
C VAL A 59 4.31 8.10 4.97
N LEU A 60 4.81 9.30 5.24
CA LEU A 60 6.24 9.56 5.48
C LEU A 60 6.75 8.92 6.77
N CYS A 61 5.96 8.93 7.85
CA CYS A 61 6.37 8.34 9.13
C CYS A 61 6.24 6.82 9.19
N ALA A 62 5.60 6.21 8.20
CA ALA A 62 5.42 4.76 8.15
C ALA A 62 6.71 4.05 7.72
N THR A 63 7.10 3.03 8.49
CA THR A 63 8.31 2.25 8.23
C THR A 63 8.02 1.14 7.21
N PRO A 64 8.77 1.04 6.10
CA PRO A 64 8.65 -0.11 5.20
C PRO A 64 9.14 -1.39 5.91
N PRO A 65 8.59 -2.58 5.56
CA PRO A 65 9.19 -3.84 6.00
C PRO A 65 10.60 -4.01 5.42
N GLU A 66 11.43 -4.87 6.05
CA GLU A 66 12.78 -5.20 5.56
C GLU A 66 12.73 -5.74 4.12
N ASP A 67 11.76 -6.61 3.81
CA ASP A 67 11.43 -7.03 2.44
C ASP A 67 10.43 -6.07 1.79
N SER A 68 10.93 -4.96 1.25
CA SER A 68 10.09 -3.89 0.68
C SER A 68 9.22 -4.30 -0.52
N LEU A 69 9.59 -5.36 -1.25
CA LEU A 69 8.92 -5.78 -2.50
C LEU A 69 7.79 -6.80 -2.30
N TYR A 70 7.78 -7.56 -1.21
CA TYR A 70 6.71 -8.54 -0.97
C TYR A 70 5.51 -7.87 -0.29
N VAL A 71 4.32 -8.08 -0.85
CA VAL A 71 3.04 -7.61 -0.28
C VAL A 71 2.04 -8.74 -0.06
N GLY A 72 2.44 -9.98 -0.31
CA GLY A 72 1.58 -11.12 -0.65
C GLY A 72 0.86 -11.90 0.45
N GLY A 73 0.42 -11.27 1.55
CA GLY A 73 -0.37 -11.96 2.58
C GLY A 73 -1.86 -12.14 2.22
N PRO A 74 -2.62 -12.98 2.95
CA PRO A 74 -4.04 -13.25 2.67
C PRO A 74 -4.92 -11.99 2.71
N GLU A 75 -4.55 -11.01 3.53
CA GLU A 75 -5.27 -9.74 3.67
C GLU A 75 -4.89 -8.68 2.60
N ALA A 76 -3.89 -8.96 1.75
CA ALA A 76 -3.32 -7.96 0.87
C ALA A 76 -4.28 -7.51 -0.23
N LEU A 77 -4.96 -8.46 -0.89
CA LEU A 77 -5.89 -8.13 -1.97
C LEU A 77 -7.13 -7.37 -1.45
N PRO A 78 -7.81 -7.80 -0.37
CA PRO A 78 -8.87 -7.02 0.25
C PRO A 78 -8.41 -5.61 0.67
N MET A 79 -7.22 -5.49 1.28
CA MET A 79 -6.66 -4.21 1.70
C MET A 79 -6.38 -3.28 0.51
N ALA A 80 -5.79 -3.80 -0.56
CA ALA A 80 -5.51 -3.03 -1.77
C ALA A 80 -6.80 -2.51 -2.40
N ARG A 81 -7.84 -3.36 -2.52
CA ARG A 81 -9.15 -2.96 -3.04
C ARG A 81 -9.81 -1.88 -2.19
N ALA A 82 -9.83 -2.05 -0.87
CA ALA A 82 -10.40 -1.07 0.06
C ALA A 82 -9.67 0.28 -0.03
N LEU A 83 -8.34 0.26 -0.16
CA LEU A 83 -7.57 1.49 -0.37
C LEU A 83 -7.96 2.16 -1.69
N ILE A 84 -7.97 1.43 -2.80
CA ILE A 84 -8.27 1.96 -4.13
C ILE A 84 -9.67 2.59 -4.19
N GLU A 85 -10.66 1.94 -3.58
CA GLU A 85 -12.02 2.46 -3.46
C GLU A 85 -12.05 3.79 -2.69
N TRP A 86 -11.32 3.84 -1.56
CA TRP A 86 -11.24 5.02 -0.70
C TRP A 86 -10.41 6.19 -1.28
N LEU A 87 -9.46 5.93 -2.20
CA LEU A 87 -8.53 6.96 -2.69
C LEU A 87 -9.26 8.27 -3.09
N PRO A 88 -8.81 9.43 -2.59
CA PRO A 88 -9.28 10.72 -3.09
C PRO A 88 -8.96 10.88 -4.59
N GLU A 89 -9.65 11.81 -5.27
CA GLU A 89 -9.58 11.98 -6.73
C GLU A 89 -8.15 12.12 -7.26
N GLU A 90 -7.35 13.03 -6.69
CA GLU A 90 -5.97 13.25 -7.13
C GLU A 90 -5.05 12.02 -6.99
N PRO A 91 -4.91 11.38 -5.80
CA PRO A 91 -4.18 10.12 -5.66
C PRO A 91 -4.73 8.99 -6.56
N ARG A 92 -6.04 8.95 -6.79
CA ARG A 92 -6.67 7.95 -7.66
C ARG A 92 -6.22 8.10 -9.11
N GLU A 93 -6.16 9.32 -9.64
CA GLU A 93 -5.65 9.56 -11.01
C GLU A 93 -4.16 9.19 -11.13
N ARG A 94 -3.34 9.51 -10.12
CA ARG A 94 -1.94 9.06 -10.10
C ARG A 94 -1.85 7.54 -10.09
N PHE A 95 -2.65 6.88 -9.26
CA PHE A 95 -2.63 5.43 -9.20
C PHE A 95 -3.05 4.78 -10.53
N ARG A 96 -4.03 5.35 -11.26
CA ARG A 96 -4.35 4.89 -12.62
C ARG A 96 -3.16 4.99 -13.58
N ALA A 97 -2.37 6.05 -13.49
CA ALA A 97 -1.13 6.17 -14.28
C ALA A 97 -0.13 5.06 -13.94
N VAL A 98 0.05 4.75 -12.65
CA VAL A 98 0.88 3.59 -12.21
C VAL A 98 0.35 2.28 -12.76
N GLN A 99 -0.96 2.04 -12.71
CA GLN A 99 -1.54 0.80 -13.25
C GLN A 99 -1.31 0.64 -14.75
N ASN A 100 -1.32 1.74 -15.51
CA ASN A 100 -1.03 1.73 -16.94
C ASN A 100 0.46 1.48 -17.20
N SER A 101 1.33 2.22 -16.50
CA SER A 101 2.78 2.06 -16.60
C SER A 101 3.23 0.66 -16.18
N PHE A 102 2.58 0.05 -15.19
CA PHE A 102 2.86 -1.32 -14.75
C PHE A 102 2.65 -2.34 -15.87
N VAL A 103 1.53 -2.25 -16.59
CA VAL A 103 1.22 -3.16 -17.70
C VAL A 103 2.23 -2.97 -18.84
N VAL A 104 2.55 -1.72 -19.18
CA VAL A 104 3.53 -1.41 -20.23
C VAL A 104 4.92 -1.94 -19.86
N ALA A 105 5.38 -1.69 -18.64
CA ALA A 105 6.66 -2.16 -18.14
C ALA A 105 6.74 -3.69 -18.12
N LEU A 106 5.68 -4.38 -17.70
CA LEU A 106 5.64 -5.85 -17.76
C LEU A 106 5.67 -6.37 -19.18
N ALA A 107 4.86 -5.82 -20.08
CA ALA A 107 4.80 -6.25 -21.48
C ALA A 107 6.15 -6.09 -22.20
N ASN A 108 6.92 -5.05 -21.84
CA ASN A 108 8.26 -4.80 -22.38
C ASN A 108 9.36 -5.60 -21.67
N SER A 109 9.05 -6.33 -20.61
CA SER A 109 10.02 -7.10 -19.83
C SER A 109 10.15 -8.54 -20.30
N ASN A 110 11.32 -9.14 -20.04
CA ASN A 110 11.56 -10.57 -20.26
C ASN A 110 10.78 -11.49 -19.30
N VAL A 111 10.02 -10.92 -18.36
CA VAL A 111 9.26 -11.63 -17.31
C VAL A 111 7.79 -11.80 -17.72
N CYS A 112 7.37 -11.29 -18.88
CA CYS A 112 6.02 -11.45 -19.41
C CYS A 112 5.77 -12.90 -19.88
N ALA A 113 5.72 -13.82 -18.92
CA ALA A 113 5.39 -15.23 -19.10
C ALA A 113 3.91 -15.48 -18.79
N ALA A 114 3.33 -16.55 -19.33
CA ALA A 114 1.91 -16.88 -19.18
C ALA A 114 1.38 -16.79 -17.72
N PRO A 115 2.08 -17.31 -16.69
CA PRO A 115 1.60 -17.19 -15.31
C PRO A 115 1.48 -15.75 -14.80
N VAL A 116 2.37 -14.85 -15.24
CA VAL A 116 2.32 -13.42 -14.87
C VAL A 116 1.17 -12.72 -15.58
N VAL A 117 0.90 -13.10 -16.84
CA VAL A 117 -0.23 -12.58 -17.62
C VAL A 117 -1.56 -12.99 -17.01
N GLU A 118 -1.69 -14.24 -16.55
CA GLU A 118 -2.91 -14.74 -15.88
C GLU A 118 -3.24 -13.94 -14.61
N ASN A 119 -2.21 -13.53 -13.86
CA ASN A 119 -2.36 -12.81 -12.59
C ASN A 119 -2.24 -11.28 -12.73
N ILE A 120 -2.12 -10.75 -13.94
CA ILE A 120 -1.76 -9.34 -14.17
C ILE A 120 -2.75 -8.37 -13.51
N GLU A 121 -4.05 -8.66 -13.56
CA GLU A 121 -5.08 -7.80 -12.98
C GLU A 121 -4.98 -7.76 -11.45
N THR A 122 -4.70 -8.90 -10.82
CA THR A 122 -4.50 -8.94 -9.36
C THR A 122 -3.21 -8.23 -8.96
N LEU A 123 -2.12 -8.42 -9.71
CA LEU A 123 -0.86 -7.72 -9.48
C LEU A 123 -1.00 -6.19 -9.66
N ARG A 124 -1.78 -5.74 -10.65
CA ARG A 124 -2.13 -4.33 -10.87
C ARG A 124 -2.91 -3.72 -9.71
N VAL A 125 -3.68 -4.52 -8.98
CA VAL A 125 -4.36 -4.08 -7.76
C VAL A 125 -3.38 -4.03 -6.59
N LEU A 126 -2.60 -5.10 -6.39
CA LEU A 126 -1.67 -5.23 -5.26
C LEU A 126 -0.55 -4.19 -5.25
N ILE A 127 -0.14 -3.70 -6.42
CA ILE A 127 0.96 -2.73 -6.54
C ILE A 127 0.71 -1.43 -5.76
N VAL A 128 -0.55 -1.09 -5.46
CA VAL A 128 -0.88 0.07 -4.63
C VAL A 128 -0.28 -0.02 -3.22
N LEU A 129 0.06 -1.22 -2.74
CA LEU A 129 0.64 -1.43 -1.41
C LEU A 129 2.16 -1.26 -1.39
N GLN A 130 2.80 -1.12 -2.55
CA GLN A 130 4.23 -0.90 -2.66
C GLN A 130 4.62 0.45 -2.02
N PRO A 131 5.68 0.50 -1.20
CA PRO A 131 6.06 1.72 -0.49
C PRO A 131 6.28 2.94 -1.39
N ASP A 132 6.99 2.74 -2.50
CA ASP A 132 7.33 3.83 -3.42
C ASP A 132 6.10 4.31 -4.19
N ILE A 133 5.20 3.39 -4.55
CA ILE A 133 3.91 3.73 -5.15
C ILE A 133 3.06 4.53 -4.17
N LEU A 134 2.90 4.07 -2.92
CA LEU A 134 2.14 4.78 -1.88
C LEU A 134 2.69 6.19 -1.66
N ARG A 135 4.01 6.32 -1.52
CA ARG A 135 4.66 7.63 -1.35
C ARG A 135 4.38 8.53 -2.54
N TRP A 136 4.56 8.03 -3.75
CA TRP A 136 4.37 8.84 -4.95
C TRP A 136 2.92 9.28 -5.16
N ILE A 137 1.93 8.39 -5.01
CA ILE A 137 0.51 8.76 -5.21
C ILE A 137 0.07 9.86 -4.23
N PHE A 138 0.66 9.91 -3.03
CA PHE A 138 0.43 10.95 -2.02
C PHE A 138 1.45 12.10 -2.04
N ARG A 139 2.25 12.25 -3.11
CA ARG A 139 3.30 13.30 -3.26
C ARG A 139 4.36 13.35 -2.15
N CYS A 140 4.67 12.18 -1.59
CA CYS A 140 5.61 12.01 -0.48
C CYS A 140 6.90 11.28 -0.91
N GLY A 141 7.17 11.20 -2.21
CA GLY A 141 8.33 10.52 -2.75
C GLY A 141 8.50 10.79 -4.24
N ASP A 142 9.57 10.22 -4.78
CA ASP A 142 9.94 10.37 -6.18
C ASP A 142 9.02 9.55 -7.10
N VAL A 143 9.06 9.88 -8.39
CA VAL A 143 8.38 9.10 -9.42
C VAL A 143 8.98 7.69 -9.45
N PRO A 144 8.18 6.62 -9.30
CA PRO A 144 8.70 5.25 -9.30
C PRO A 144 9.24 4.87 -10.68
N ASP A 145 10.41 4.25 -10.71
CA ASP A 145 10.97 3.64 -11.92
C ASP A 145 10.22 2.34 -12.22
N MET A 146 9.12 2.47 -12.96
CA MET A 146 8.21 1.37 -13.26
C MET A 146 8.85 0.26 -14.10
N ASP A 147 9.80 0.59 -14.97
CA ASP A 147 10.51 -0.38 -15.80
C ASP A 147 11.35 -1.34 -14.95
N ARG A 148 11.89 -0.86 -13.83
CA ARG A 148 12.60 -1.70 -12.85
C ARG A 148 11.67 -2.33 -11.83
N LEU A 149 10.72 -1.57 -11.30
CA LEU A 149 9.85 -2.00 -10.20
C LEU A 149 8.85 -3.07 -10.64
N ALA A 150 8.18 -2.88 -11.78
CA ALA A 150 7.08 -3.76 -12.18
C ALA A 150 7.51 -5.22 -12.38
N PRO A 151 8.60 -5.53 -13.11
CA PRO A 151 9.04 -6.91 -13.29
C PRO A 151 9.47 -7.56 -11.98
N ALA A 152 10.23 -6.85 -11.14
CA ALA A 152 10.66 -7.35 -9.83
C ALA A 152 9.46 -7.63 -8.91
N PHE A 153 8.49 -6.70 -8.88
CA PHE A 153 7.26 -6.87 -8.12
C PHE A 153 6.46 -8.09 -8.60
N ALA A 154 6.31 -8.27 -9.91
CA ALA A 154 5.61 -9.42 -10.47
C ALA A 154 6.31 -10.73 -10.10
N ILE A 155 7.64 -10.84 -10.25
CA ILE A 155 8.39 -12.04 -9.85
C ILE A 155 8.12 -12.42 -8.39
N VAL A 156 8.19 -11.45 -7.48
CA VAL A 156 8.07 -11.68 -6.04
C VAL A 156 6.65 -12.04 -5.62
N ASN A 157 5.63 -11.44 -6.26
CA ASN A 157 4.24 -11.56 -5.82
C ASN A 157 3.38 -12.50 -6.68
N ASN A 158 3.87 -13.00 -7.81
CA ASN A 158 3.10 -13.86 -8.73
C ASN A 158 2.78 -15.27 -8.18
N SER A 159 3.45 -15.68 -7.09
CA SER A 159 3.14 -16.93 -6.37
C SER A 159 2.69 -16.66 -4.93
N SER A 160 2.23 -15.44 -4.65
CA SER A 160 1.82 -15.06 -3.30
C SER A 160 0.50 -15.73 -2.89
N GLU A 161 0.29 -15.88 -1.58
CA GLU A 161 -0.94 -16.41 -1.02
C GLU A 161 -2.17 -15.57 -1.41
N ALA A 162 -1.96 -14.28 -1.70
CA ALA A 162 -2.99 -13.38 -2.23
C ALA A 162 -3.56 -13.79 -3.61
N LEU A 163 -2.85 -14.65 -4.35
CA LEU A 163 -3.27 -15.21 -5.65
C LEU A 163 -3.82 -16.64 -5.54
N ALA A 164 -3.76 -17.25 -4.36
CA ALA A 164 -4.18 -18.63 -4.12
C ALA A 164 -5.64 -18.77 -3.63
N ALA A 165 -6.40 -17.66 -3.61
CA ALA A 165 -7.79 -17.56 -3.18
C ALA A 165 -8.74 -17.29 -4.36
#